data_AF-A0A0B1R8B9-F1
#
_entry.id   AF-A0A0B1R8B9-F1
#
_cell.length_a   1.000
_cell.length_b   1.000
_cell.length_c   1.000
_cell.angle_alpha   90.00
_cell.angle_beta   90.00
_cell.angle_gamma   90.00
#
_symmetry.space_group_name_H-M   'P 1'
#
loop_
_entity.id
_entity.type
_entity.pdbx_description
1 polymer ?
#
loop_
_entity_poly.entity_id
_entity_poly.type
_entity_poly.pdbx_seq_one_letter_code
_entity_poly.pdbx_strand_id
1 'polypeptide(L)'
;YGLHTADTAKVFVEGAGIVAQARAEQLAARLGLPCPPLMIGEAVDGLQLELESLGLVYPRDARVRRVKPQREMPFPDALYLPGEGEDEFSDGAVAR
;
A
#
# COMPACT_ATOMS: atom_id res chain seq x y z
N TYR A 1 -20.66 6.00 1.59
CA TYR A 1 -20.41 4.89 2.52
C TYR A 1 -19.70 5.30 3.81
N GLY A 2 -18.57 6.02 3.77
CA GLY A 2 -17.85 6.43 4.99
C GLY A 2 -18.70 7.11 6.09
N LEU A 3 -19.54 8.08 5.71
CA LEU A 3 -20.45 8.75 6.65
C LEU A 3 -21.53 7.81 7.23
N HIS A 4 -22.02 6.86 6.43
CA HIS A 4 -23.00 5.87 6.89
C HIS A 4 -22.43 4.91 7.93
N THR A 5 -21.11 4.80 8.01
CA THR A 5 -20.39 3.89 8.92
C THR A 5 -19.54 4.60 9.95
N ALA A 6 -19.66 5.92 10.06
CA ALA A 6 -18.86 6.72 10.98
C ALA A 6 -19.06 6.25 12.44
N ASP A 7 -20.28 5.85 12.78
CA ASP A 7 -20.68 5.48 14.15
C ASP A 7 -20.95 3.97 14.33
N THR A 8 -20.66 3.15 13.32
CA THR A 8 -20.92 1.71 13.36
C THR A 8 -19.62 0.90 13.49
N ALA A 9 -19.65 -0.14 14.30
CA ALA A 9 -18.51 -1.06 14.44
C ALA A 9 -18.26 -1.85 13.14
N LYS A 10 -19.34 -2.27 12.45
CA LYS A 10 -19.26 -2.86 11.11
C LYS A 10 -19.21 -1.76 10.06
N VAL A 11 -18.19 -1.83 9.21
CA VAL A 11 -17.92 -0.84 8.16
C VAL A 11 -18.03 -1.53 6.81
N PHE A 12 -18.56 -0.84 5.80
CA PHE A 12 -18.50 -1.33 4.43
C PHE A 12 -17.04 -1.31 3.96
N VAL A 13 -16.62 -2.32 3.23
CA VAL A 13 -15.24 -2.42 2.70
C VAL A 13 -14.80 -1.16 1.92
N GLU A 14 -15.72 -0.54 1.18
CA GLU A 14 -15.51 0.70 0.42
C GLU A 14 -15.19 1.92 1.32
N GLY A 15 -15.62 1.89 2.58
CA GLY A 15 -15.41 2.96 3.57
C GLY A 15 -14.46 2.58 4.70
N ALA A 16 -13.97 1.34 4.76
CA ALA A 16 -13.19 0.83 5.88
C ALA A 16 -11.89 1.60 6.09
N GLY A 17 -11.17 1.91 5.01
CA GLY A 17 -9.89 2.62 5.09
C GLY A 17 -10.01 4.02 5.70
N ILE A 18 -10.98 4.82 5.23
CA ILE A 18 -11.20 6.18 5.74
C ILE A 18 -11.70 6.18 7.20
N VAL A 19 -12.53 5.21 7.59
CA VAL A 19 -13.03 5.08 8.97
C VAL A 19 -11.90 4.63 9.90
N ALA A 20 -11.06 3.69 9.48
CA ALA A 20 -9.89 3.24 10.26
C ALA A 20 -8.91 4.38 10.49
N GLN A 21 -8.56 5.13 9.43
CA GLN A 21 -7.69 6.31 9.52
C GLN A 21 -8.27 7.35 10.49
N ALA A 22 -9.55 7.71 10.34
CA ALA A 22 -10.19 8.69 11.22
C ALA A 22 -10.20 8.26 12.70
N ARG A 23 -10.40 6.97 12.97
CA ARG A 23 -10.33 6.42 14.34
C ARG A 23 -8.91 6.45 14.90
N ALA A 24 -7.91 6.14 14.09
CA ALA A 24 -6.50 6.21 14.48
C ALA A 24 -6.09 7.66 14.81
N GLU A 25 -6.50 8.63 13.99
CA GLU A 25 -6.26 10.06 14.23
C GLU A 25 -6.95 10.55 15.52
N GLN A 26 -8.22 10.18 15.73
CA GLN A 26 -8.95 10.52 16.96
C GLN A 26 -8.29 9.91 18.20
N LEU A 27 -7.81 8.67 18.12
CA LEU A 27 -7.13 8.01 19.22
C LEU A 27 -5.77 8.68 19.51
N ALA A 28 -5.00 9.00 18.49
CA ALA A 28 -3.74 9.73 18.63
C ALA A 28 -3.96 11.09 19.31
N ALA A 29 -4.97 11.84 18.88
CA ALA A 29 -5.33 13.12 19.49
C ALA A 29 -5.71 12.97 20.97
N ARG A 30 -6.50 11.95 21.33
CA ARG A 30 -6.87 11.65 22.72
C ARG A 30 -5.67 11.30 23.59
N LEU A 31 -4.66 10.64 23.02
CA LEU A 31 -3.45 10.22 23.71
C LEU A 31 -2.32 11.28 23.68
N GLY A 32 -2.53 12.41 23.01
CA GLY A 32 -1.49 13.43 22.80
C GLY A 32 -0.33 12.95 21.93
N LEU A 33 -0.56 11.95 21.09
CA LEU A 33 0.41 11.40 20.15
C LEU A 33 0.39 12.17 18.82
N PRO A 34 1.49 12.17 18.05
CA PRO A 34 1.49 12.73 16.71
C PRO A 34 0.45 12.04 15.83
N CYS A 35 -0.14 12.81 14.92
CA CYS A 35 -1.11 12.30 13.96
C CYS A 35 -0.46 11.19 13.11
N PRO A 36 -1.06 10.00 13.02
CA PRO A 36 -0.51 8.90 12.25
C PRO A 36 -0.48 9.29 10.76
N PRO A 37 0.58 8.93 10.01
CA PRO A 37 0.58 9.10 8.56
C PRO A 37 -0.51 8.21 7.94
N LEU A 38 -0.84 8.43 6.66
CA LEU A 38 -1.91 7.69 6.00
C LEU A 38 -1.65 6.17 6.05
N MET A 39 -2.46 5.44 6.82
CA MET A 39 -2.31 4.01 7.08
C MET A 39 -3.20 3.18 6.13
N ILE A 40 -2.77 3.03 4.88
CA ILE A 40 -3.50 2.18 3.90
C ILE A 40 -3.17 0.69 4.11
N GLY A 41 -1.95 0.39 4.58
CA GLY A 41 -1.44 -0.99 4.70
C GLY A 41 -2.33 -1.87 5.58
N GLU A 42 -2.67 -1.38 6.77
CA GLU A 42 -3.47 -2.14 7.73
C GLU A 42 -4.91 -2.40 7.24
N ALA A 43 -5.49 -1.46 6.49
CA ALA A 43 -6.79 -1.67 5.85
C ALA A 43 -6.72 -2.75 4.75
N VAL A 44 -5.63 -2.76 3.97
CA VAL A 44 -5.39 -3.78 2.94
C VAL A 44 -5.15 -5.15 3.57
N ASP A 45 -4.34 -5.22 4.62
CA ASP A 45 -4.02 -6.47 5.30
C ASP A 45 -5.25 -7.04 6.04
N GLY A 46 -6.06 -6.19 6.66
CA GLY A 46 -7.34 -6.59 7.25
C GLY A 46 -8.32 -7.15 6.22
N LEU A 47 -8.46 -6.46 5.07
CA LEU A 47 -9.30 -6.96 3.98
C LEU A 47 -8.79 -8.28 3.42
N GLN A 48 -7.48 -8.43 3.27
CA GLN A 48 -6.85 -9.67 2.82
C GLN A 48 -7.19 -10.83 3.76
N LEU A 49 -7.03 -10.65 5.08
CA LEU A 49 -7.36 -11.67 6.09
C LEU A 49 -8.83 -12.08 6.04
N GLU A 50 -9.74 -11.13 5.90
CA GLU A 50 -11.18 -11.42 5.79
C GLU A 50 -11.49 -12.23 4.52
N LEU A 51 -10.96 -11.83 3.37
CA LEU A 51 -11.20 -12.51 2.09
C LEU A 51 -10.56 -13.91 2.05
N GLU A 52 -9.38 -14.08 2.65
CA GLU A 52 -8.73 -15.39 2.82
C GLU A 52 -9.59 -16.33 3.68
N SER A 53 -10.16 -15.82 4.78
CA SER A 53 -11.02 -16.62 5.67
C SER A 53 -12.30 -17.13 4.98
N LEU A 54 -12.78 -16.39 3.98
CA LEU A 54 -13.93 -16.74 3.15
C LEU A 54 -13.55 -17.63 1.95
N GLY A 55 -12.26 -17.90 1.74
CA GLY A 55 -11.75 -18.65 0.59
C GLY A 55 -11.91 -17.92 -0.75
N LEU A 56 -12.07 -16.59 -0.71
CA LEU A 56 -12.29 -15.76 -1.92
C LEU A 56 -10.97 -15.36 -2.59
N VAL A 57 -9.87 -15.36 -1.84
CA VAL A 57 -8.52 -15.06 -2.34
C VAL A 57 -7.52 -16.08 -1.80
N TYR A 58 -6.46 -16.31 -2.56
CA TYR A 58 -5.33 -17.10 -2.10
C TYR A 58 -4.54 -16.36 -1.01
N PRO A 59 -3.88 -17.09 -0.09
CA PRO A 59 -2.96 -16.51 0.88
C PRO A 59 -1.98 -15.57 0.20
N ARG A 60 -1.86 -14.34 0.70
CA ARG A 60 -0.96 -13.35 0.11
C ARG A 60 0.48 -13.78 0.34
N ASP A 61 1.13 -14.25 -0.73
CA ASP A 61 2.58 -14.36 -0.78
C ASP A 61 3.16 -12.94 -0.73
N ALA A 62 3.51 -12.48 0.47
CA ALA A 62 4.23 -11.23 0.68
C ALA A 62 5.66 -11.39 0.15
N ARG A 63 5.82 -11.42 -1.19
CA ARG A 63 7.12 -11.30 -1.82
C ARG A 63 7.68 -9.95 -1.40
N VAL A 64 8.66 -9.97 -0.50
CA VAL A 64 9.38 -8.78 -0.07
C VAL A 64 9.86 -8.08 -1.33
N ARG A 65 9.34 -6.87 -1.58
CA ARG A 65 9.74 -6.06 -2.73
C ARG A 65 11.24 -5.88 -2.60
N ARG A 66 12.02 -6.54 -3.47
CA ARG A 66 13.48 -6.37 -3.50
C ARG A 66 13.74 -4.89 -3.72
N VAL A 67 14.24 -4.22 -2.69
CA VAL A 67 14.80 -2.87 -2.82
C VAL A 67 15.94 -3.03 -3.82
N LYS A 68 15.78 -2.48 -5.03
CA LYS A 68 16.90 -2.44 -5.98
C LYS A 68 18.02 -1.69 -5.25
N PRO A 69 19.20 -2.29 -5.06
CA PRO A 69 20.30 -1.56 -4.44
C PRO A 69 20.55 -0.33 -5.30
N GLN A 70 20.46 0.85 -4.69
CA GLN A 70 20.95 2.07 -5.33
C GLN A 70 22.42 1.81 -5.62
N ARG A 71 22.76 1.73 -6.91
CA ARG A 71 24.14 1.62 -7.34
C ARG A 71 24.81 2.93 -6.95
N GLU A 72 25.49 2.95 -5.81
CA GLU A 72 26.34 4.08 -5.41
C GLU A 72 27.51 4.15 -6.41
N MET A 73 27.34 4.94 -7.46
CA MET A 73 28.41 5.31 -8.35
C MET A 73 29.03 6.63 -7.86
N PRO A 74 30.31 6.62 -7.47
CA PRO A 74 31.00 7.88 -7.19
C PRO A 74 31.17 8.69 -8.47
N PHE A 75 31.00 10.00 -8.36
CA PHE A 75 31.32 10.96 -9.41
C PHE A 75 32.83 10.90 -9.71
N PRO A 76 33.30 10.92 -10.98
CA PRO A 76 32.61 11.31 -12.22
C PRO A 76 32.13 10.14 -13.11
N ASP A 77 32.25 8.89 -12.66
CA ASP A 77 31.96 7.70 -13.49
C ASP A 77 30.50 7.64 -13.96
N ALA A 78 29.59 8.30 -13.24
CA ALA A 78 28.20 8.49 -13.63
C ALA A 78 28.00 9.31 -14.92
N LEU A 79 28.99 10.09 -15.37
CA LEU A 79 28.88 10.94 -16.56
C LEU A 79 29.14 10.19 -17.88
N TYR A 80 29.76 9.01 -17.82
CA TYR A 80 30.26 8.31 -19.01
C TYR A 80 29.47 7.04 -19.36
N LEU A 81 28.44 6.71 -18.59
CA LEU A 81 27.59 5.54 -18.84
C LEU A 81 26.23 5.99 -19.38
N PRO A 82 25.71 5.36 -20.45
CA PRO A 82 24.34 5.62 -20.89
C PRO A 82 23.39 5.29 -19.74
N GLY A 83 22.53 6.25 -19.37
CA GLY A 83 21.52 6.02 -18.36
C GLY A 83 20.57 4.94 -18.85
N GLU A 84 20.46 3.83 -18.12
CA GLU A 84 19.41 2.80 -18.32
C GLU A 84 18.03 3.34 -17.89
N GLY A 85 17.61 4.46 -18.50
CA GLY A 85 16.33 5.13 -18.27
C GLY A 85 15.49 5.28 -19.54
N GLU A 86 16.00 4.83 -20.70
CA GLU A 86 15.29 4.90 -21.98
C GLU A 86 15.29 3.53 -22.67
N ASP A 87 14.81 2.49 -21.99
CA ASP A 87 14.35 1.27 -22.68
C ASP A 87 12.82 1.28 -22.75
N GLU A 88 12.36 1.84 -23.86
CA GLU A 88 11.32 1.34 -24.76
C GLU A 88 10.19 0.44 -24.18
N PHE A 89 8.99 1.01 -24.32
CA PHE A 89 7.77 0.37 -24.82
C PHE A 89 7.97 -0.97 -25.56
N SER A 90 7.85 -2.12 -24.87
CA SER A 90 7.37 -3.37 -25.47
C SER A 90 7.08 -4.41 -24.38
N ASP A 91 5.80 -4.70 -24.12
CA ASP A 91 5.30 -6.06 -24.36
C ASP A 91 3.76 -6.04 -24.43
N GLY A 92 3.23 -5.95 -25.65
CA GLY A 92 1.88 -6.37 -25.93
C GLY A 92 1.85 -7.89 -26.00
N ALA A 93 1.48 -8.55 -24.92
CA ALA A 93 1.19 -9.99 -24.93
C ALA A 93 -0.32 -10.20 -24.89
N VAL A 94 -0.90 -10.32 -26.09
CA VAL A 94 -2.13 -11.06 -26.36
C VAL A 94 -1.98 -12.48 -25.78
N ALA A 95 -2.93 -12.91 -24.95
CA ALA A 95 -3.19 -14.32 -24.73
C ALA A 95 -4.68 -14.57 -25.03
N ARG A 96 -4.91 -15.46 -26.00
CA ARG A 96 -6.20 -15.96 -26.45
C ARG A 96 -6.90 -16.78 -25.38
#